data_AF-A0A2G1WNP5-F1
#
_entry.id   AF-A0A2G1WNP5-F1
#
_cell.length_a   1.000
_cell.length_b   1.000
_cell.length_c   1.000
_cell.angle_alpha   90.00
_cell.angle_beta   90.00
_cell.angle_gamma   90.00
#
_symmetry.space_group_name_H-M   'P 1'
#
loop_
_entity.id
_entity.type
_entity.pdbx_description
1 polymer ?
#
loop_
_entity_poly.entity_id
_entity_poly.type
_entity_poly.pdbx_seq_one_letter_code
_entity_poly.pdbx_strand_id
1 'polypeptide(L)'
;MAEFDRLSERIAWIDLSFVERDRTPRWAIEVGIRCHLAGMSLREVSKHLELFGIKRSHVAIHNWVHKADLQPISTVSEDQLAVDEKMIRLHGQKFWLYGAVDPQTNEILHVSLYPTANKQTTRWFLTELHQRYQLNNVEFLVDDADYLGPVLADDGYRFQIIRHGNRNAIERVFWEIERRTSSFANSFSNVALETAQNWLEAFAVYHNSRQT
;
A
#
# COMPACT_ATOMS: atom_id res chain seq x y z
N MET A 1 -28.55 5.07 -15.13
CA MET A 1 -28.02 6.22 -14.37
C MET A 1 -27.77 5.87 -12.91
N ALA A 2 -28.71 5.26 -12.18
CA ALA A 2 -28.55 4.94 -10.73
C ALA A 2 -27.37 4.00 -10.36
N GLU A 3 -26.89 3.15 -11.27
CA GLU A 3 -25.75 2.25 -11.00
C GLU A 3 -24.40 2.98 -11.08
N PHE A 4 -24.29 4.02 -11.93
CA PHE A 4 -23.10 4.86 -12.05
C PHE A 4 -22.95 5.83 -10.89
N ASP A 5 -24.05 6.36 -10.36
CA ASP A 5 -24.03 7.25 -9.19
C ASP A 5 -23.61 6.48 -7.92
N ARG A 6 -24.05 5.22 -7.76
CA ARG A 6 -23.57 4.33 -6.67
C ARG A 6 -22.11 3.92 -6.81
N LEU A 7 -21.62 3.79 -8.04
CA LEU A 7 -20.19 3.60 -8.30
C LEU A 7 -19.43 4.88 -7.91
N SER A 8 -19.90 6.06 -8.30
CA SER A 8 -19.29 7.36 -8.00
C SER A 8 -19.05 7.60 -6.50
N GLU A 9 -20.00 7.31 -5.61
CA GLU A 9 -19.80 7.45 -4.16
C GLU A 9 -18.74 6.50 -3.60
N ARG A 10 -18.62 5.29 -4.17
CA ARG A 10 -17.53 4.35 -3.85
C ARG A 10 -16.20 4.72 -4.50
N ILE A 11 -16.13 5.77 -5.32
CA ILE A 11 -14.96 6.18 -6.12
C ILE A 11 -14.20 7.41 -5.60
N ALA A 12 -14.73 8.10 -4.58
CA ALA A 12 -14.25 9.39 -4.12
C ALA A 12 -12.79 9.49 -3.57
N TRP A 13 -12.04 8.39 -3.48
CA TRP A 13 -10.67 8.40 -2.93
C TRP A 13 -9.54 8.51 -3.96
N ILE A 14 -9.84 8.51 -5.27
CA ILE A 14 -8.82 8.71 -6.32
C ILE A 14 -8.91 10.15 -6.81
N ASP A 15 -7.90 10.98 -6.54
CA ASP A 15 -7.80 12.30 -7.16
C ASP A 15 -7.37 12.16 -8.63
N LEU A 16 -8.22 12.67 -9.54
CA LEU A 16 -7.97 12.70 -10.98
C LEU A 16 -7.59 14.10 -11.48
N SER A 17 -7.10 14.99 -10.62
CA SER A 17 -6.62 16.33 -10.98
C SER A 17 -5.56 16.31 -12.09
N PHE A 18 -4.77 15.23 -12.20
CA PHE A 18 -3.79 15.03 -13.27
C PHE A 18 -4.39 14.78 -14.68
N VAL A 19 -5.71 14.57 -14.77
CA VAL A 19 -6.41 14.30 -16.04
C VAL A 19 -6.75 15.64 -16.71
N GLU A 20 -5.80 16.16 -17.49
CA GLU A 20 -5.95 17.44 -18.21
C GLU A 20 -6.83 17.37 -19.47
N ARG A 21 -7.05 16.17 -20.03
CA ARG A 21 -7.75 15.98 -21.31
C ARG A 21 -8.79 14.88 -21.20
N ASP A 22 -10.01 15.16 -21.66
CA ASP A 22 -11.15 14.22 -21.69
C ASP A 22 -11.05 13.14 -22.78
N ARG A 23 -9.83 12.73 -23.16
CA ARG A 23 -9.62 11.64 -24.14
C ARG A 23 -10.05 10.29 -23.58
N THR A 24 -10.04 10.13 -22.26
CA THR A 24 -10.52 8.92 -21.56
C THR A 24 -11.55 9.39 -20.54
N PRO A 25 -12.72 8.76 -20.46
CA PRO A 25 -13.66 9.05 -19.39
C PRO A 25 -13.01 8.86 -18.02
N ARG A 26 -13.23 9.79 -17.08
CA ARG A 26 -12.68 9.75 -15.71
C ARG A 26 -12.98 8.42 -15.00
N TRP A 27 -14.22 7.95 -15.09
CA TRP A 27 -14.63 6.66 -14.53
C TRP A 27 -13.79 5.48 -15.03
N ALA A 28 -13.32 5.52 -16.28
CA ALA A 28 -12.52 4.44 -16.84
C ALA A 28 -11.08 4.45 -16.30
N ILE A 29 -10.55 5.63 -15.98
CA ILE A 29 -9.26 5.78 -15.31
C ILE A 29 -9.36 5.21 -13.89
N GLU A 30 -10.41 5.58 -13.15
CA GLU A 30 -10.68 5.07 -11.80
C GLU A 30 -10.84 3.54 -11.79
N VAL A 31 -11.67 2.99 -12.69
CA VAL A 31 -11.84 1.54 -12.84
C VAL A 31 -10.51 0.88 -13.20
N GLY A 32 -9.73 1.47 -14.10
CA GLY A 32 -8.42 0.96 -14.49
C GLY A 32 -7.46 0.85 -13.31
N ILE A 33 -7.36 1.91 -12.50
CA ILE A 33 -6.53 1.92 -11.28
C ILE A 33 -7.03 0.86 -10.29
N ARG A 34 -8.34 0.79 -10.02
CA ARG A 34 -8.92 -0.16 -9.06
C ARG A 34 -8.71 -1.61 -9.47
N CYS A 35 -8.98 -1.94 -10.73
CA CYS A 35 -8.75 -3.28 -11.27
C CYS A 35 -7.29 -3.69 -11.08
N HIS A 36 -6.37 -2.76 -11.34
CA HIS A 36 -4.95 -3.01 -11.14
C HIS A 36 -4.61 -3.27 -9.66
N LEU A 37 -5.07 -2.39 -8.75
CA LEU A 37 -4.84 -2.52 -7.31
C LEU A 37 -5.54 -3.73 -6.70
N ALA A 38 -6.64 -4.20 -7.31
CA ALA A 38 -7.33 -5.44 -6.96
C ALA A 38 -6.59 -6.72 -7.43
N GLY A 39 -5.50 -6.58 -8.19
CA GLY A 39 -4.62 -7.69 -8.58
C GLY A 39 -4.61 -8.04 -10.06
N MET A 40 -5.34 -7.30 -10.92
CA MET A 40 -5.23 -7.49 -12.37
C MET A 40 -3.91 -6.93 -12.89
N SER A 41 -3.27 -7.64 -13.81
CA SER A 41 -2.14 -7.10 -14.56
C SER A 41 -2.56 -5.89 -15.40
N LEU A 42 -1.63 -4.98 -15.69
CA LEU A 42 -1.91 -3.82 -16.56
C LEU A 42 -2.45 -4.23 -17.94
N ARG A 43 -2.05 -5.41 -18.44
CA ARG A 43 -2.53 -5.98 -19.71
C ARG A 43 -3.96 -6.52 -19.58
N GLU A 44 -4.30 -7.17 -18.47
CA GLU A 44 -5.68 -7.59 -18.20
C GLU A 44 -6.60 -6.39 -18.02
N VAL A 45 -6.14 -5.33 -17.33
CA VAL A 45 -6.91 -4.08 -17.21
C VAL A 45 -7.13 -3.46 -18.58
N SER A 46 -6.11 -3.42 -19.43
CA SER A 46 -6.22 -2.95 -20.81
C SER A 46 -7.31 -3.71 -21.59
N LYS A 47 -7.29 -5.04 -21.54
CA LYS A 47 -8.33 -5.89 -22.16
C LYS A 47 -9.72 -5.68 -21.53
N HIS A 48 -9.77 -5.45 -20.22
CA HIS A 48 -11.03 -5.22 -19.52
C HIS A 48 -11.68 -3.90 -19.95
N LEU A 49 -10.90 -2.83 -20.10
CA LEU A 49 -11.39 -1.54 -20.59
C LEU A 49 -11.84 -1.61 -22.07
N GLU A 50 -11.20 -2.46 -22.88
CA GLU A 50 -11.62 -2.70 -24.26
C GLU A 50 -13.04 -3.27 -24.36
N LEU A 51 -13.52 -4.05 -23.38
CA LEU A 51 -14.90 -4.53 -23.32
C LEU A 51 -15.92 -3.40 -23.24
N PHE A 52 -15.52 -2.24 -22.73
CA PHE A 52 -16.33 -1.02 -22.65
C PHE A 52 -16.04 -0.05 -23.81
N GLY A 53 -15.32 -0.49 -24.85
CA GLY A 53 -14.95 0.34 -26.00
C GLY A 53 -13.78 1.29 -25.75
N ILE A 54 -13.11 1.21 -24.59
CA ILE A 54 -12.03 2.11 -24.21
C ILE A 54 -10.68 1.44 -24.50
N LYS A 55 -10.05 1.85 -25.60
CA LYS A 55 -8.75 1.32 -26.02
C LYS A 55 -7.61 2.10 -25.38
N ARG A 56 -6.99 1.52 -24.34
CA ARG A 56 -5.85 2.09 -23.63
C ARG A 56 -4.77 1.05 -23.39
N SER A 57 -3.52 1.43 -23.61
CA SER A 57 -2.38 0.54 -23.42
C SER A 57 -2.10 0.30 -21.94
N HIS A 58 -1.45 -0.82 -21.64
CA HIS A 58 -0.95 -1.13 -20.29
C HIS A 58 -0.02 -0.02 -19.74
N VAL A 59 0.74 0.67 -20.61
CA VAL A 59 1.58 1.82 -20.24
C VAL A 59 0.74 3.03 -19.82
N ALA A 60 -0.40 3.28 -20.48
CA ALA A 60 -1.31 4.35 -20.06
C ALA A 60 -1.87 4.08 -18.67
N ILE A 61 -2.25 2.84 -18.38
CA ILE A 61 -2.76 2.42 -17.08
C ILE A 61 -1.67 2.55 -16.00
N HIS A 62 -0.44 2.13 -16.28
CA HIS A 62 0.71 2.36 -15.40
C HIS A 62 0.85 3.84 -15.04
N ASN A 63 0.80 4.71 -16.05
CA ASN A 63 0.92 6.15 -15.83
C ASN A 63 -0.23 6.73 -15.02
N TRP A 64 -1.45 6.18 -15.11
CA TRP A 64 -2.55 6.60 -14.26
C TRP A 64 -2.32 6.27 -12.80
N VAL A 65 -1.86 5.04 -12.50
CA VAL A 65 -1.54 4.62 -11.13
C VAL A 65 -0.44 5.50 -10.53
N HIS A 66 0.61 5.77 -11.31
CA HIS A 66 1.73 6.60 -10.85
C HIS A 66 1.34 8.08 -10.67
N LYS A 67 0.58 8.65 -11.62
CA LYS A 67 0.17 10.07 -11.55
C LYS A 67 -0.94 10.35 -10.54
N ALA A 68 -1.69 9.32 -10.13
CA ALA A 68 -2.68 9.45 -9.07
C ALA A 68 -2.01 9.68 -7.70
N ASP A 69 -0.70 9.40 -7.58
CA ASP A 69 0.13 9.66 -6.38
C ASP A 69 -0.59 9.27 -5.08
N LEU A 70 -1.15 8.05 -5.09
CA LEU A 70 -2.01 7.57 -4.03
C LEU A 70 -1.18 7.23 -2.80
N GLN A 71 -1.26 8.10 -1.79
CA GLN A 71 -0.63 7.90 -0.49
C GLN A 71 -1.71 7.69 0.59
N PRO A 72 -1.52 6.74 1.52
CA PRO A 72 -2.45 6.56 2.63
C PRO A 72 -2.50 7.83 3.48
N ILE A 73 -3.71 8.35 3.70
CA ILE A 73 -3.98 9.39 4.69
C ILE A 73 -4.82 8.72 5.76
N SER A 74 -4.15 8.15 6.76
CA SER A 74 -4.81 7.47 7.88
C SER A 74 -4.40 8.14 9.17
N THR A 75 -5.37 8.35 10.06
CA THR A 75 -5.10 8.74 11.44
C THR A 75 -4.98 7.48 12.27
N VAL A 76 -4.03 7.43 13.21
CA VAL A 76 -4.02 6.36 14.21
C VAL A 76 -5.29 6.52 15.07
N SER A 77 -6.14 5.51 15.15
CA SER A 77 -7.41 5.63 15.87
C SER A 77 -7.24 5.57 17.40
N GLU A 78 -6.18 4.91 17.86
CA GLU A 78 -5.82 4.77 19.28
C GLU A 78 -4.32 5.03 19.51
N ASP A 79 -3.89 5.12 20.77
CA ASP A 79 -2.48 5.26 21.16
C ASP A 79 -1.65 3.98 20.85
N GLN A 80 -2.05 3.12 19.91
CA GLN A 80 -1.35 1.88 19.54
C GLN A 80 -1.18 1.72 18.03
N LEU A 81 -0.01 1.22 17.62
CA LEU A 81 0.32 1.00 16.22
C LEU A 81 1.07 -0.31 16.04
N ALA A 82 0.56 -1.22 15.22
CA ALA A 82 1.25 -2.48 14.92
C ALA A 82 2.29 -2.26 13.81
N VAL A 83 3.55 -2.61 14.09
CA VAL A 83 4.67 -2.48 13.16
C VAL A 83 5.39 -3.82 13.04
N ASP A 84 5.69 -4.20 11.82
CA ASP A 84 6.38 -5.46 11.51
C ASP A 84 7.20 -5.34 10.23
N GLU A 85 8.12 -6.28 10.04
CA GLU A 85 8.97 -6.40 8.87
C GLU A 85 8.85 -7.81 8.26
N LYS A 86 8.71 -7.88 6.94
CA LYS A 86 8.58 -9.16 6.23
C LYS A 86 9.43 -9.19 4.97
N MET A 87 10.18 -10.28 4.81
CA MET A 87 10.87 -10.54 3.55
C MET A 87 9.86 -10.98 2.49
N ILE A 88 9.78 -10.22 1.41
CA ILE A 88 8.97 -10.54 0.23
C ILE A 88 9.87 -10.80 -0.98
N ARG A 89 9.34 -11.51 -1.97
CA ARG A 89 10.02 -11.75 -3.24
C ARG A 89 9.35 -10.99 -4.36
N LEU A 90 10.11 -10.10 -5.00
CA LEU A 90 9.69 -9.39 -6.21
C LEU A 90 10.66 -9.78 -7.33
N HIS A 91 10.13 -10.38 -8.40
CA HIS A 91 10.92 -10.83 -9.55
C HIS A 91 12.13 -11.72 -9.20
N GLY A 92 11.97 -12.60 -8.21
CA GLY A 92 13.04 -13.50 -7.76
C GLY A 92 14.11 -12.84 -6.89
N GLN A 93 14.05 -11.52 -6.68
CA GLN A 93 14.88 -10.79 -5.73
C GLN A 93 14.17 -10.67 -4.39
N LYS A 94 14.95 -10.66 -3.30
CA LYS A 94 14.44 -10.50 -1.93
C LYS A 94 14.43 -9.02 -1.57
N PHE A 95 13.32 -8.57 -1.00
CA PHE A 95 13.18 -7.24 -0.41
C PHE A 95 12.57 -7.38 0.97
N TRP A 96 12.69 -6.33 1.78
CA TRP A 96 12.11 -6.22 3.11
C TRP A 96 11.02 -5.16 3.11
N LEU A 97 9.79 -5.63 3.33
CA LEU A 97 8.61 -4.80 3.46
C LEU A 97 8.42 -4.46 4.94
N TYR A 98 8.41 -3.19 5.26
CA TYR A 98 8.00 -2.67 6.55
C TYR A 98 6.55 -2.19 6.43
N GLY A 99 5.74 -2.50 7.43
CA GLY A 99 4.36 -2.07 7.52
C GLY A 99 4.07 -1.44 8.88
N ALA A 100 3.21 -0.42 8.88
CA ALA A 100 2.60 0.14 10.07
C ALA A 100 1.09 0.15 9.85
N VAL A 101 0.34 -0.51 10.74
CA VAL A 101 -1.11 -0.68 10.63
C VAL A 101 -1.80 -0.37 11.95
N ASP A 102 -2.99 0.20 11.86
CA ASP A 102 -3.88 0.31 13.00
C ASP A 102 -4.39 -1.10 13.36
N PRO A 103 -4.13 -1.61 14.58
CA PRO A 103 -4.49 -2.97 14.96
C PRO A 103 -6.00 -3.19 15.07
N GLN A 104 -6.82 -2.14 15.22
CA GLN A 104 -8.28 -2.25 15.32
C GLN A 104 -8.94 -2.20 13.95
N THR A 105 -8.57 -1.22 13.12
CA THR A 105 -9.21 -1.01 11.81
C THR A 105 -8.56 -1.84 10.70
N ASN A 106 -7.35 -2.35 10.92
CA ASN A 106 -6.46 -2.90 9.89
C ASN A 106 -6.10 -1.87 8.80
N GLU A 107 -6.31 -0.58 9.05
CA GLU A 107 -5.88 0.46 8.12
C GLU A 107 -4.36 0.52 8.07
N ILE A 108 -3.84 0.63 6.86
CA ILE A 108 -2.42 0.75 6.59
C ILE A 108 -2.07 2.23 6.71
N LEU A 109 -1.21 2.56 7.66
CA LEU A 109 -0.67 3.91 7.82
C LEU A 109 0.54 4.09 6.92
N HIS A 110 1.50 3.17 6.96
CA HIS A 110 2.71 3.31 6.17
C HIS A 110 3.24 1.97 5.71
N VAL A 111 3.82 1.96 4.52
CA VAL A 111 4.55 0.82 3.97
C VAL A 111 5.81 1.32 3.30
N SER A 112 6.94 0.70 3.58
CA SER A 112 8.21 1.01 2.91
C SER A 112 8.91 -0.27 2.50
N LEU A 113 9.53 -0.25 1.33
CA LEU A 113 10.25 -1.38 0.78
C LEU A 113 11.76 -1.07 0.71
N TYR A 114 12.56 -1.91 1.35
CA TYR A 114 14.02 -1.78 1.35
C TYR A 114 14.72 -3.03 0.78
N PRO A 115 15.92 -2.90 0.19
CA PRO A 115 16.70 -4.06 -0.28
C PRO A 115 17.21 -4.97 0.84
N THR A 116 17.36 -4.44 2.06
CA THR A 116 17.90 -5.15 3.23
C THR A 116 17.12 -4.79 4.49
N ALA A 117 17.17 -5.64 5.51
CA ALA A 117 16.74 -5.32 6.87
C ALA A 117 17.97 -5.24 7.77
N ASN A 118 18.12 -4.10 8.44
CA ASN A 118 19.13 -3.82 9.44
C ASN A 118 18.69 -2.61 10.29
N LYS A 119 19.44 -2.29 11.35
CA LYS A 119 19.12 -1.15 12.22
C LYS A 119 18.92 0.17 11.47
N GLN A 120 19.66 0.42 10.38
CA GLN A 120 19.54 1.67 9.62
C GLN A 120 18.24 1.74 8.82
N THR A 121 17.84 0.68 8.13
CA THR A 121 16.58 0.64 7.38
C THR A 121 15.38 0.73 8.33
N THR A 122 15.44 0.07 9.49
CA THR A 122 14.45 0.22 10.55
C THR A 122 14.33 1.67 11.04
N ARG A 123 15.46 2.35 11.29
CA ARG A 123 15.44 3.77 11.68
C ARG A 123 14.85 4.68 10.61
N TRP A 124 15.17 4.44 9.33
CA TRP A 124 14.59 5.20 8.24
C TRP A 124 13.07 5.04 8.19
N PHE A 125 12.57 3.81 8.28
CA PHE A 125 11.14 3.55 8.33
C PHE A 125 10.46 4.28 9.50
N LEU A 126 11.01 4.17 10.72
CA LEU A 126 10.44 4.84 11.89
C LEU A 126 10.49 6.37 11.78
N THR A 127 11.54 6.91 11.18
CA THR A 127 11.68 8.35 10.94
C THR A 127 10.63 8.85 9.95
N GLU A 128 10.45 8.16 8.82
CA GLU A 128 9.40 8.47 7.84
C GLU A 128 8.01 8.42 8.50
N LEU A 129 7.76 7.36 9.27
CA LEU A 129 6.49 7.14 9.95
C LEU A 129 6.21 8.23 10.99
N HIS A 130 7.18 8.59 11.83
CA HIS A 130 7.02 9.66 12.82
C HIS A 130 6.80 11.04 12.17
N GLN A 131 7.53 11.34 11.09
CA GLN A 131 7.37 12.59 10.34
C GLN A 131 5.98 12.74 9.72
N ARG A 132 5.41 11.64 9.20
CA ARG A 132 4.09 11.66 8.54
C ARG A 132 2.94 11.74 9.55
N TYR A 133 3.02 11.02 10.67
CA TYR A 133 1.86 10.78 11.53
C TYR A 133 1.95 11.37 12.94
N GLN A 134 3.03 12.07 13.28
CA GLN A 134 3.21 12.73 14.59
C GLN A 134 2.88 11.79 15.77
N LEU A 135 3.56 10.64 15.81
CA LEU A 135 3.30 9.53 16.73
C LEU A 135 3.74 9.81 18.19
N ASN A 136 3.44 11.00 18.70
CA ASN A 136 3.71 11.39 20.08
C ASN A 136 2.82 10.57 21.01
N ASN A 137 3.44 9.81 21.93
CA ASN A 137 2.77 8.91 22.89
C ASN A 137 2.13 7.63 22.33
N VAL A 138 2.37 7.28 21.07
CA VAL A 138 1.91 6.00 20.51
C VAL A 138 2.78 4.85 21.01
N GLU A 139 2.13 3.75 21.38
CA GLU A 139 2.74 2.48 21.75
C GLU A 139 2.85 1.56 20.53
N PHE A 140 4.08 1.22 20.17
CA PHE A 140 4.39 0.33 19.06
C PHE A 140 4.20 -1.12 19.47
N LEU A 141 3.35 -1.84 18.73
CA LEU A 141 3.17 -3.28 18.88
C LEU A 141 4.06 -3.98 17.85
N VAL A 142 5.09 -4.68 18.30
CA VAL A 142 6.05 -5.36 17.42
C VAL A 142 6.16 -6.84 17.76
N ASP A 143 6.55 -7.65 16.78
CA ASP A 143 7.01 -9.02 17.05
C ASP A 143 8.44 -9.02 17.62
N ASP A 144 8.95 -10.20 17.93
CA ASP A 144 10.35 -10.46 18.30
C ASP A 144 11.30 -10.32 17.09
N ALA A 145 11.14 -9.23 16.32
CA ALA A 145 11.93 -8.93 15.14
C ALA A 145 13.34 -8.46 15.52
N ASP A 146 14.34 -8.96 14.79
CA ASP A 146 15.77 -8.82 15.10
C ASP A 146 16.23 -7.36 15.27
N TYR A 147 15.57 -6.41 14.57
CA TYR A 147 15.97 -5.00 14.56
C TYR A 147 14.93 -4.03 15.14
N LEU A 148 13.62 -4.29 14.98
CA LEU A 148 12.56 -3.37 15.42
C LEU A 148 12.61 -3.10 16.93
N GLY A 149 12.60 -4.16 17.76
CA GLY A 149 12.65 -4.02 19.22
C GLY A 149 13.89 -3.25 19.70
N PRO A 150 15.11 -3.65 19.31
CA PRO A 150 16.32 -2.92 19.68
C PRO A 150 16.35 -1.45 19.21
N VAL A 151 15.89 -1.15 17.99
CA VAL A 151 15.89 0.23 17.49
C VAL A 151 14.85 1.09 18.21
N LEU A 152 13.65 0.55 18.48
CA LEU A 152 12.63 1.25 19.26
C LEU A 152 13.14 1.59 20.67
N ALA A 153 13.85 0.66 21.31
CA ALA A 153 14.48 0.88 22.60
C ALA A 153 15.62 1.93 22.54
N ASP A 154 16.52 1.80 21.57
CA ASP A 154 17.67 2.72 21.35
C ASP A 154 17.18 4.16 21.12
N ASP A 155 16.06 4.33 20.42
CA ASP A 155 15.52 5.63 20.00
C ASP A 155 14.40 6.16 20.95
N GLY A 156 14.13 5.45 22.06
CA GLY A 156 13.26 5.93 23.15
C GLY A 156 11.74 5.82 22.88
N TYR A 157 11.32 4.97 21.94
CA TYR A 157 9.91 4.73 21.67
C TYR A 157 9.26 3.82 22.74
N ARG A 158 7.97 4.03 22.99
CA ARG A 158 7.17 3.10 23.79
C ARG A 158 6.80 1.92 22.91
N PHE A 159 7.10 0.69 23.34
CA PHE A 159 6.74 -0.50 22.58
C PHE A 159 6.42 -1.69 23.47
N GLN A 160 5.62 -2.60 22.92
CA GLN A 160 5.30 -3.89 23.52
C GLN A 160 5.59 -5.01 22.51
N ILE A 161 6.31 -6.03 22.96
CA ILE A 161 6.50 -7.26 22.18
C ILE A 161 5.23 -8.10 22.31
N ILE A 162 4.51 -8.30 21.20
CA ILE A 162 3.28 -9.08 21.16
C ILE A 162 3.48 -10.33 20.32
N ARG A 163 3.36 -11.50 20.97
CA ARG A 163 3.44 -12.80 20.28
C ARG A 163 2.11 -13.23 19.65
N HIS A 164 0.95 -12.74 20.14
CA HIS A 164 -0.40 -13.16 19.69
C HIS A 164 -1.45 -12.03 19.82
N GLY A 165 -2.46 -11.99 18.93
CA GLY A 165 -3.61 -11.08 19.02
C GLY A 165 -3.58 -9.95 18.00
N ASN A 166 -3.12 -8.76 18.39
CA ASN A 166 -3.06 -7.57 17.53
C ASN A 166 -2.09 -7.72 16.33
N ARG A 167 -1.12 -8.65 16.44
CA ARG A 167 -0.29 -9.12 15.32
C ARG A 167 -1.10 -9.59 14.10
N ASN A 168 -2.31 -10.11 14.32
CA ASN A 168 -3.13 -10.61 13.22
C ASN A 168 -3.47 -9.53 12.18
N ALA A 169 -3.49 -8.25 12.57
CA ALA A 169 -3.78 -7.16 11.63
C ALA A 169 -2.69 -7.01 10.57
N ILE A 170 -1.44 -6.86 11.01
CA ILE A 170 -0.31 -6.65 10.09
C ILE A 170 0.01 -7.89 9.27
N GLU A 171 -0.11 -9.09 9.85
CA GLU A 171 0.07 -10.34 9.10
C GLU A 171 -0.97 -10.51 8.00
N ARG A 172 -2.24 -10.14 8.25
CA ARG A 172 -3.29 -10.15 7.23
C ARG A 172 -2.99 -9.17 6.11
N VAL A 173 -2.52 -7.97 6.45
CA VAL A 173 -2.10 -6.96 5.46
C VAL A 173 -0.97 -7.51 4.59
N PHE A 174 0.08 -8.07 5.21
CA PHE A 174 1.19 -8.66 4.48
C PHE A 174 0.77 -9.84 3.61
N TRP A 175 -0.14 -10.68 4.09
CA TRP A 175 -0.67 -11.78 3.29
C TRP A 175 -1.46 -11.27 2.08
N GLU A 176 -2.27 -10.22 2.23
CA GLU A 176 -2.99 -9.63 1.10
C GLU A 176 -2.04 -8.95 0.10
N ILE A 177 -0.96 -8.30 0.58
CA ILE A 177 0.11 -7.77 -0.28
C ILE A 177 0.78 -8.90 -1.06
N GLU A 178 1.16 -10.01 -0.41
CA GLU A 178 1.75 -11.17 -1.10
C GLU A 178 0.79 -11.78 -2.11
N ARG A 179 -0.48 -11.94 -1.73
CA ARG A 179 -1.53 -12.48 -2.61
C ARG A 179 -1.63 -11.67 -3.89
N ARG A 180 -1.59 -10.34 -3.82
CA ARG A 180 -1.69 -9.46 -4.99
C ARG A 180 -0.36 -9.27 -5.73
N THR A 181 0.76 -9.23 -5.01
CA THR A 181 2.09 -9.13 -5.63
C THR A 181 2.50 -10.42 -6.33
N SER A 182 1.91 -11.57 -5.99
CA SER A 182 2.09 -12.80 -6.76
C SER A 182 1.61 -12.66 -8.23
N SER A 183 0.51 -11.94 -8.46
CA SER A 183 0.04 -11.56 -9.80
C SER A 183 0.91 -10.46 -10.43
N PHE A 184 1.42 -9.55 -9.60
CA PHE A 184 2.34 -8.47 -10.00
C PHE A 184 3.68 -9.01 -10.54
N ALA A 185 4.28 -9.99 -9.87
CA ALA A 185 5.57 -10.59 -10.24
C ALA A 185 5.57 -11.26 -11.62
N ASN A 186 4.42 -11.78 -12.06
CA ASN A 186 4.23 -12.36 -13.38
C ASN A 186 3.99 -11.32 -14.49
N SER A 187 3.66 -10.08 -14.11
CA SER A 187 3.07 -9.08 -15.02
C SER A 187 3.97 -7.90 -15.32
N PHE A 188 4.98 -7.65 -14.49
CA PHE A 188 5.97 -6.59 -14.72
C PHE A 188 7.34 -7.21 -14.95
N SER A 189 8.03 -6.79 -16.01
CA SER A 189 9.44 -7.10 -16.22
C SER A 189 10.27 -5.90 -15.79
N ASN A 190 11.29 -6.08 -14.95
CA ASN A 190 12.25 -5.04 -14.53
C ASN A 190 11.66 -3.87 -13.72
N VAL A 191 10.88 -4.16 -12.68
CA VAL A 191 10.34 -3.12 -11.78
C VAL A 191 11.47 -2.52 -10.96
N ALA A 192 11.69 -1.21 -11.11
CA ALA A 192 12.54 -0.45 -10.20
C ALA A 192 11.91 -0.42 -8.81
N LEU A 193 12.71 -0.42 -7.74
CA LEU A 193 12.23 -0.37 -6.35
C LEU A 193 11.16 0.72 -6.14
N GLU A 194 11.35 1.88 -6.76
CA GLU A 194 10.42 3.02 -6.75
C GLU A 194 9.03 2.66 -7.32
N THR A 195 8.97 1.89 -8.40
CA THR A 195 7.68 1.46 -8.97
C THR A 195 6.95 0.47 -8.06
N ALA A 196 7.69 -0.40 -7.36
CA ALA A 196 7.11 -1.29 -6.37
C ALA A 196 6.60 -0.52 -5.14
N GLN A 197 7.37 0.48 -4.67
CA GLN A 197 6.99 1.37 -3.58
C GLN A 197 5.70 2.14 -3.92
N ASN A 198 5.65 2.78 -5.09
CA ASN A 198 4.45 3.52 -5.54
C ASN A 198 3.21 2.62 -5.63
N TRP A 199 3.38 1.36 -6.04
CA TRP A 199 2.27 0.40 -6.05
C TRP A 199 1.81 0.03 -4.63
N LEU A 200 2.74 -0.16 -3.69
CA LEU A 200 2.43 -0.48 -2.29
C LEU A 200 1.66 0.67 -1.61
N GLU A 201 2.06 1.91 -1.86
CA GLU A 201 1.36 3.10 -1.35
C GLU A 201 -0.06 3.21 -1.94
N ALA A 202 -0.20 3.02 -3.25
CA ALA A 202 -1.51 3.00 -3.89
C ALA A 202 -2.39 1.84 -3.40
N PHE A 203 -1.79 0.68 -3.14
CA PHE A 203 -2.47 -0.46 -2.54
C PHE A 203 -2.94 -0.14 -1.13
N ALA A 204 -2.17 0.60 -0.33
CA ALA A 204 -2.57 1.01 1.02
C ALA A 204 -3.87 1.84 0.99
N VAL A 205 -3.95 2.83 0.09
CA VAL A 205 -5.18 3.62 -0.09
C VAL A 205 -6.37 2.73 -0.50
N TYR A 206 -6.15 1.84 -1.48
CA TYR A 206 -7.19 0.90 -1.90
C TYR A 206 -7.63 -0.02 -0.75
N HIS A 207 -6.68 -0.51 0.06
CA HIS A 207 -6.97 -1.38 1.20
C HIS A 207 -7.85 -0.67 2.22
N ASN A 208 -7.46 0.54 2.63
CA ASN A 208 -8.18 1.32 3.64
C ASN A 208 -9.59 1.68 3.14
N SER A 209 -9.75 1.97 1.84
CA SER A 209 -11.07 2.23 1.23
C SER A 209 -12.05 1.05 1.28
N ARG A 210 -11.58 -0.14 1.66
CA ARG A 210 -12.41 -1.35 1.81
C ARG A 210 -12.70 -1.72 3.27
N GLN A 211 -12.11 -1.02 4.22
CA GLN A 211 -12.34 -1.23 5.66
C GLN A 211 -13.52 -0.41 6.19
N THR A 212 -14.04 0.52 5.40
CA THR A 212 -15.25 1.33 5.65
C THR A 212 -16.51 0.66 5.11
#